data_AF-A0A4C1SQU2-F1
#
_entry.id   AF-A0A4C1SQU2-F1
#
_cell.length_a   1.000
_cell.length_b   1.000
_cell.length_c   1.000
_cell.angle_alpha   90.00
_cell.angle_beta   90.00
_cell.angle_gamma   90.00
#
_symmetry.space_group_name_H-M   'P 1'
#
loop_
_entity.id
_entity.type
_entity.pdbx_description
1 polymer ?
#
loop_
_entity_poly.entity_id
_entity_poly.type
_entity_poly.pdbx_seq_one_letter_code
_entity_poly.pdbx_strand_id
1 'polypeptide(L)'
;MRKTPTDIENNVINLLQNNYSCRKIAEKLNLSKSTVNDIKKRRNVACNNNKGGRPRLLSDGDARQIERLLHNKDTKTPKNAAKSIGKDVSSWTVRRALNRIGLVASVKKKKPALSDRNVKRRLHFCKTHKNWTVDDWKRVIWSDETKVNRYQSDGKRILLAYGSASKSTM
;
A
#
# COMPACT_ATOMS: atom_id res chain seq x y z
N MET A 1 -13.22 -16.66 45.46
CA MET A 1 -13.01 -17.42 44.21
C MET A 1 -11.98 -18.51 44.52
N ARG A 2 -12.30 -19.81 44.37
CA ARG A 2 -11.34 -20.89 44.66
C ARG A 2 -10.19 -20.78 43.64
N LYS A 3 -8.96 -20.60 44.13
CA LYS A 3 -7.77 -20.58 43.27
C LYS A 3 -7.58 -21.98 42.70
N THR A 4 -7.41 -22.07 41.38
CA THR A 4 -7.02 -23.33 40.73
C THR A 4 -5.62 -23.74 41.21
N PRO A 5 -5.37 -25.03 41.42
CA PRO A 5 -4.03 -25.53 41.74
C PRO A 5 -3.00 -25.02 40.73
N THR A 6 -1.84 -24.60 41.22
CA THR A 6 -0.76 -23.98 40.42
C THR A 6 -0.30 -24.89 39.28
N ASP A 7 -0.30 -26.21 39.52
CA ASP A 7 0.08 -27.22 38.53
C ASP A 7 -0.90 -27.27 37.34
N ILE A 8 -2.20 -27.15 37.62
CA ILE A 8 -3.23 -27.08 36.57
C ILE A 8 -3.08 -25.78 35.76
N GLU A 9 -2.77 -24.66 36.41
CA GLU A 9 -2.51 -23.40 35.70
C GLU A 9 -1.30 -23.51 34.78
N ASN A 10 -0.20 -24.13 35.23
CA ASN A 10 1.02 -24.31 34.43
C ASN A 10 0.78 -25.23 33.23
N ASN A 11 0.02 -26.32 33.40
CA ASN A 11 -0.37 -27.20 32.31
C ASN A 11 -1.22 -26.48 31.24
N VAL A 12 -2.15 -25.61 31.67
CA VAL A 12 -2.93 -24.77 30.74
C VAL A 12 -2.03 -23.80 29.97
N ILE A 13 -1.06 -23.15 30.64
CA ILE A 13 -0.12 -22.22 29.99
C ILE A 13 0.72 -22.94 28.94
N ASN A 14 1.29 -24.10 29.27
CA ASN A 14 2.08 -24.91 28.34
C ASN A 14 1.26 -25.32 27.10
N LEU A 15 0.00 -25.73 27.28
CA LEU A 15 -0.86 -26.09 26.15
C LEU A 15 -1.26 -24.89 25.28
N LEU A 16 -1.46 -23.71 25.88
CA LEU A 16 -1.73 -22.47 25.15
C LEU A 16 -0.52 -22.03 24.30
N GLN A 17 0.69 -22.15 24.84
CA GLN A 17 1.94 -21.87 24.10
C GLN A 17 2.14 -22.84 22.93
N ASN A 18 1.70 -24.10 23.09
CA ASN A 18 1.69 -25.12 22.03
C ASN A 18 0.55 -24.96 21.01
N ASN A 19 -0.10 -23.79 20.91
CA ASN A 19 -1.17 -23.47 19.95
C ASN A 19 -2.44 -24.35 20.04
N TYR A 20 -2.71 -24.98 21.19
CA TYR A 20 -3.99 -25.66 21.38
C TYR A 20 -5.12 -24.64 21.60
N SER A 21 -6.29 -24.88 21.01
CA SER A 21 -7.46 -24.04 21.24
C SER A 21 -7.99 -24.21 22.67
N CYS A 22 -8.56 -23.16 23.26
CA CYS A 22 -9.12 -23.23 24.62
C CYS A 22 -10.15 -24.36 24.78
N ARG A 23 -10.88 -24.71 23.72
CA ARG A 23 -11.84 -25.83 23.72
C ARG A 23 -11.12 -27.17 23.84
N LYS A 24 -10.07 -27.39 23.06
CA LYS A 24 -9.28 -28.62 23.08
C LYS A 24 -8.54 -28.81 24.40
N ILE A 25 -8.11 -27.70 25.04
CA ILE A 25 -7.50 -27.73 26.38
C ILE A 25 -8.52 -28.11 27.44
N ALA A 26 -9.73 -27.54 27.38
CA ALA A 26 -10.82 -27.86 28.30
C ALA A 26 -11.19 -29.35 28.25
N GLU A 27 -11.29 -29.93 27.05
CA GLU A 27 -11.54 -31.37 26.84
C GLU A 27 -10.38 -32.23 27.35
N LYS A 28 -9.11 -31.84 27.12
CA LYS A 28 -7.94 -32.63 27.51
C LYS A 28 -7.69 -32.65 29.03
N LEU A 29 -7.97 -31.54 29.71
CA LEU A 29 -7.75 -31.40 31.16
C LEU A 29 -9.04 -31.60 31.98
N ASN A 30 -10.16 -31.93 31.34
CA ASN A 30 -11.49 -32.01 31.97
C ASN A 30 -11.84 -30.76 32.80
N LEU A 31 -11.54 -29.58 32.26
CA LEU A 31 -11.82 -28.29 32.88
C LEU A 31 -12.94 -27.57 32.15
N SER A 32 -13.63 -26.66 32.85
CA SER A 32 -14.58 -25.78 32.17
C SER A 32 -13.84 -24.83 31.21
N LYS A 33 -14.45 -24.57 30.04
CA LYS A 33 -13.91 -23.60 29.07
C LYS A 33 -13.71 -22.21 29.70
N SER A 34 -14.57 -21.82 30.63
CA SER A 34 -14.48 -20.55 31.36
C SER A 34 -13.21 -20.49 32.22
N THR A 35 -12.88 -21.57 32.94
CA THR A 35 -11.65 -21.67 33.75
C THR A 35 -10.39 -21.49 32.89
N VAL A 36 -10.33 -22.15 31.74
CA VAL A 36 -9.21 -22.00 30.79
C VAL A 36 -9.11 -20.56 30.27
N ASN A 37 -10.24 -19.92 29.96
CA ASN A 37 -10.26 -18.56 29.45
C ASN A 37 -9.89 -17.52 30.53
N ASP A 38 -10.26 -17.77 31.78
CA ASP A 38 -9.89 -16.93 32.93
C ASP A 38 -8.39 -17.05 33.23
N ILE A 39 -7.81 -18.26 33.16
CA ILE A 39 -6.35 -18.44 33.26
C ILE A 39 -5.64 -17.69 32.14
N LYS A 40 -6.11 -17.84 30.88
CA LYS A 40 -5.57 -17.14 29.72
C LYS A 40 -5.59 -15.62 29.90
N LYS A 41 -6.71 -15.06 30.38
CA LYS A 41 -6.86 -13.61 30.66
C LYS A 41 -5.97 -13.16 31.82
N ARG A 42 -6.00 -13.86 32.95
CA ARG A 42 -5.21 -13.52 34.16
C ARG A 42 -3.71 -13.53 33.90
N ARG A 43 -3.22 -14.51 33.13
CA ARG A 43 -1.80 -14.68 32.83
C ARG A 43 -1.35 -14.00 31.53
N ASN A 44 -2.27 -13.33 30.82
CA ASN A 44 -2.04 -12.64 29.56
C ASN A 44 -1.23 -13.46 28.53
N VAL A 45 -1.56 -14.73 28.38
CA VAL A 45 -0.80 -15.63 27.51
C VAL A 45 -1.10 -15.29 26.05
N ALA A 46 -0.05 -14.92 25.30
CA ALA A 46 -0.14 -14.74 23.86
C ALA A 46 -0.50 -16.09 23.21
N CYS A 47 -1.62 -16.13 22.49
CA CYS A 47 -2.04 -17.30 21.73
C CYS A 47 -2.42 -16.87 20.32
N ASN A 48 -2.34 -17.81 19.38
CA ASN A 48 -2.85 -17.60 18.03
C ASN A 48 -4.36 -17.37 18.06
N ASN A 49 -4.78 -16.13 17.88
CA ASN A 49 -6.16 -15.82 17.59
C ASN A 49 -6.41 -16.17 16.12
N ASN A 50 -7.39 -17.03 15.88
CA ASN A 50 -7.92 -17.20 14.53
C ASN A 50 -8.44 -15.85 14.06
N LYS A 51 -7.76 -15.25 13.07
CA LYS A 51 -8.13 -13.93 12.53
C LYS A 51 -9.53 -13.91 11.90
N GLY A 52 -10.13 -15.09 11.73
CA GLY A 52 -11.49 -15.26 11.21
C GLY A 52 -11.63 -14.71 9.80
N GLY A 53 -12.82 -14.92 9.23
CA GLY A 53 -13.20 -14.30 7.96
C GLY A 53 -12.82 -15.08 6.72
N ARG A 54 -13.42 -14.66 5.60
CA ARG A 54 -13.25 -15.26 4.28
C ARG A 54 -11.88 -14.89 3.71
N PRO A 55 -11.13 -15.84 3.13
CA PRO A 55 -9.89 -15.52 2.44
C PRO A 55 -10.15 -14.54 1.29
N ARG A 56 -9.16 -13.69 1.04
CA ARG A 56 -9.23 -12.68 -0.02
C ARG A 56 -9.15 -13.37 -1.38
N LEU A 57 -9.95 -12.88 -2.33
CA LEU A 57 -9.97 -13.41 -3.71
C LEU A 57 -8.72 -13.02 -4.52
N LEU A 58 -8.12 -11.89 -4.17
CA LEU A 58 -6.89 -11.35 -4.76
C LEU A 58 -5.78 -11.35 -3.70
N SER A 59 -4.74 -12.15 -3.97
CA SER A 59 -3.53 -12.21 -3.16
C SER A 59 -2.66 -10.95 -3.36
N ASP A 60 -1.63 -10.76 -2.53
CA ASP A 60 -0.66 -9.69 -2.75
C ASP A 60 0.24 -9.96 -3.97
N GLY A 61 0.45 -11.24 -4.31
CA GLY A 61 1.14 -11.63 -5.54
C GLY A 61 0.34 -11.24 -6.78
N ASP A 62 -0.97 -11.52 -6.77
CA ASP A 62 -1.87 -11.16 -7.86
C ASP A 62 -1.88 -9.63 -8.06
N ALA A 63 -1.90 -8.86 -6.96
CA ALA A 63 -1.85 -7.40 -7.00
C ALA A 63 -0.56 -6.86 -7.65
N ARG A 64 0.60 -7.46 -7.34
CA ARG A 64 1.89 -7.10 -7.97
C ARG A 64 1.92 -7.48 -9.45
N GLN A 65 1.30 -8.59 -9.83
CA GLN A 65 1.21 -8.97 -11.24
C GLN A 65 0.31 -7.99 -12.02
N ILE A 66 -0.81 -7.56 -11.43
CA ILE A 66 -1.69 -6.50 -11.98
C ILE A 66 -0.90 -5.18 -12.14
N GLU A 67 -0.13 -4.80 -11.13
CA GLU A 67 0.73 -3.62 -11.17
C GLU A 67 1.74 -3.67 -12.33
N ARG A 68 2.42 -4.81 -12.53
CA ARG A 68 3.37 -4.99 -13.64
C ARG A 68 2.70 -4.80 -15.00
N LEU A 69 1.51 -5.37 -15.20
CA LEU A 69 0.75 -5.20 -16.46
C LEU A 69 0.33 -3.75 -16.70
N LEU A 70 0.01 -3.01 -15.63
CA LEU A 70 -0.33 -1.59 -15.73
C LEU A 70 0.91 -0.73 -16.04
N HIS A 71 2.07 -1.07 -15.46
CA HIS A 71 3.34 -0.37 -15.72
C HIS A 71 3.83 -0.56 -17.15
N ASN A 72 3.73 -1.78 -17.68
CA ASN A 72 4.11 -2.11 -19.06
C ASN A 72 3.14 -1.54 -20.11
N LYS A 73 2.01 -0.95 -19.68
CA LYS A 73 0.92 -0.45 -20.52
C LYS A 73 0.23 -1.52 -21.37
N ASP A 74 0.36 -2.79 -20.99
CA ASP A 74 -0.31 -3.92 -21.64
C ASP A 74 -1.84 -3.81 -21.51
N THR A 75 -2.32 -3.10 -20.48
CA THR A 75 -3.75 -2.88 -20.23
C THR A 75 -4.05 -1.44 -19.79
N LYS A 76 -5.20 -0.92 -20.23
CA LYS A 76 -5.63 0.47 -19.93
C LYS A 76 -6.26 0.64 -18.54
N THR A 77 -6.81 -0.43 -17.94
CA THR A 77 -7.55 -0.35 -16.68
C THR A 77 -7.20 -1.48 -15.71
N PRO A 78 -7.20 -1.24 -14.38
CA PRO A 78 -6.92 -2.27 -13.39
C PRO A 78 -7.84 -3.49 -13.46
N LYS A 79 -9.12 -3.29 -13.80
CA LYS A 79 -10.07 -4.39 -13.96
C LYS A 79 -9.68 -5.30 -15.13
N ASN A 80 -9.27 -4.73 -16.25
CA ASN A 80 -8.83 -5.51 -17.41
C ASN A 80 -7.52 -6.25 -17.12
N ALA A 81 -6.61 -5.63 -16.35
CA ALA A 81 -5.39 -6.27 -15.87
C ALA A 81 -5.67 -7.47 -14.94
N ALA A 82 -6.68 -7.38 -14.07
CA ALA A 82 -7.09 -8.51 -13.25
C ALA A 82 -7.68 -9.64 -14.13
N LYS A 83 -8.51 -9.28 -15.11
CA LYS A 83 -9.13 -10.23 -16.05
C LYS A 83 -8.08 -10.97 -16.90
N SER A 84 -7.00 -10.31 -17.32
CA SER A 84 -5.92 -10.95 -18.08
C SER A 84 -5.11 -11.97 -17.26
N ILE A 85 -5.19 -11.92 -15.93
CA ILE A 85 -4.59 -12.89 -15.01
C ILE A 85 -5.61 -13.99 -14.66
N GLY A 86 -6.77 -14.02 -15.33
CA GLY A 86 -7.84 -14.98 -15.06
C GLY A 86 -8.67 -14.67 -13.80
N LYS A 87 -8.56 -13.47 -13.24
CA LYS A 87 -9.33 -13.04 -12.06
C LYS A 87 -10.48 -12.14 -12.50
N ASP A 88 -11.68 -12.70 -12.61
CA ASP A 88 -12.88 -11.89 -12.83
C ASP A 88 -13.42 -11.37 -11.49
N VAL A 89 -13.20 -10.08 -11.25
CA VAL A 89 -13.52 -9.42 -9.98
C VAL A 89 -14.06 -8.01 -10.21
N SER A 90 -14.76 -7.48 -9.21
CA SER A 90 -15.19 -6.09 -9.24
C SER A 90 -14.00 -5.13 -9.29
N SER A 91 -14.20 -3.97 -9.93
CA SER A 91 -13.19 -2.89 -9.96
C SER A 91 -12.78 -2.43 -8.56
N TRP A 92 -13.71 -2.44 -7.61
CA TRP A 92 -13.47 -2.10 -6.20
C TRP A 92 -12.53 -3.10 -5.53
N THR A 93 -12.68 -4.39 -5.81
CA THR A 93 -11.80 -5.45 -5.29
C THR A 93 -10.37 -5.25 -5.76
N VAL A 94 -10.18 -4.95 -7.05
CA VAL A 94 -8.85 -4.64 -7.61
C VAL A 94 -8.25 -3.41 -6.96
N ARG A 95 -9.05 -2.35 -6.79
CA ARG A 95 -8.57 -1.09 -6.18
C ARG A 95 -8.14 -1.28 -4.72
N ARG A 96 -8.86 -2.08 -3.92
CA ARG A 96 -8.44 -2.47 -2.56
C ARG A 96 -7.13 -3.25 -2.57
N ALA A 97 -6.96 -4.17 -3.52
CA ALA A 97 -5.74 -4.97 -3.64
C ALA A 97 -4.53 -4.08 -4.00
N LEU A 98 -4.70 -3.14 -4.94
CA LEU A 98 -3.67 -2.18 -5.33
C LEU A 98 -3.31 -1.20 -4.21
N ASN A 99 -4.30 -0.63 -3.53
CA ASN A 99 -4.05 0.26 -2.39
C ASN A 99 -3.25 -0.45 -1.28
N ARG A 100 -3.49 -1.75 -1.07
CA ARG A 100 -2.80 -2.54 -0.04
C ARG A 100 -1.31 -2.73 -0.33
N ILE A 101 -0.93 -2.84 -1.61
CA ILE A 101 0.48 -2.85 -2.02
C ILE A 101 1.06 -1.43 -2.15
N GLY A 102 0.29 -0.40 -1.79
CA GLY A 102 0.71 1.00 -1.80
C GLY A 102 0.44 1.74 -3.10
N LEU A 103 -0.22 1.13 -4.09
CA LEU A 103 -0.49 1.77 -5.37
C LEU A 103 -1.81 2.56 -5.34
N VAL A 104 -1.71 3.89 -5.46
CA VAL A 104 -2.84 4.83 -5.35
C VAL A 104 -2.98 5.63 -6.64
N ALA A 105 -4.21 6.00 -6.99
CA ALA A 105 -4.46 6.90 -8.11
C ALA A 105 -4.01 8.34 -7.78
N SER A 106 -3.17 8.92 -8.63
CA SER A 106 -2.61 10.26 -8.51
C SER A 106 -2.75 11.03 -9.82
N VAL A 107 -2.84 12.36 -9.75
CA VAL A 107 -2.95 13.20 -10.94
C VAL A 107 -1.57 13.34 -11.60
N LYS A 108 -1.50 13.01 -12.89
CA LYS A 108 -0.29 13.21 -13.69
C LYS A 108 -0.03 14.70 -13.86
N LYS A 109 1.13 15.16 -13.40
CA LYS A 109 1.64 16.49 -13.74
C LYS A 109 1.84 16.58 -15.25
N LYS A 110 1.21 17.57 -15.89
CA LYS A 110 1.47 17.88 -17.30
C LYS A 110 2.92 18.37 -17.41
N LYS A 111 3.67 17.77 -18.31
CA LYS A 111 5.03 18.18 -18.66
C LYS A 111 5.07 18.41 -20.17
N PRO A 112 5.75 19.45 -20.66
CA PRO A 112 5.96 19.61 -22.08
C PRO A 112 6.73 18.40 -22.63
N ALA A 113 6.41 17.99 -23.85
CA ALA A 113 7.17 16.94 -24.52
C ALA A 113 8.59 17.45 -24.77
N LEU A 114 9.58 16.73 -24.27
CA LEU A 114 10.99 17.02 -24.54
C LEU A 114 11.42 16.17 -25.73
N SER A 115 11.80 16.81 -26.82
CA SER A 115 12.54 16.16 -27.90
C SER A 115 14.01 16.04 -27.53
N ASP A 116 14.71 15.04 -28.07
CA ASP A 116 16.15 14.86 -27.81
C ASP A 116 16.97 16.11 -28.18
N ARG A 117 16.56 16.80 -29.25
CA ARG A 117 17.13 18.10 -29.66
C ARG A 117 16.97 19.15 -28.56
N ASN A 118 15.77 19.28 -28.00
CA ASN A 118 15.49 20.25 -26.93
C ASN A 118 16.25 19.90 -25.64
N VAL A 119 16.34 18.61 -25.30
CA VAL A 119 17.14 18.16 -24.14
C VAL A 119 18.60 18.55 -24.29
N LYS A 120 19.22 18.23 -25.44
CA LYS A 120 20.63 18.58 -25.71
C LYS A 120 20.87 20.08 -25.65
N ARG A 121 19.99 20.89 -26.27
CA ARG A 121 20.12 22.35 -26.26
C ARG A 121 20.01 22.93 -24.86
N ARG A 122 19.03 22.49 -24.07
CA ARG A 122 18.86 22.95 -22.69
C ARG A 122 20.06 22.57 -21.83
N LEU A 123 20.55 21.33 -21.96
CA LEU A 123 21.74 20.88 -21.24
C LEU A 123 22.98 21.70 -21.61
N HIS A 124 23.19 21.94 -22.91
CA HIS A 124 24.30 22.77 -23.38
C HIS A 124 24.19 24.20 -22.83
N PHE A 125 23.02 24.82 -22.92
CA PHE A 125 22.77 26.14 -22.35
C PHE A 125 23.12 26.19 -20.85
N CYS A 126 22.64 25.24 -20.05
CA CYS A 126 22.94 25.17 -18.62
C CYS A 126 24.44 24.99 -18.35
N LYS A 127 25.16 24.20 -19.16
CA LYS A 127 26.61 24.00 -19.00
C LYS A 127 27.39 25.28 -19.32
N THR A 128 27.07 25.95 -20.43
CA THR A 128 27.74 27.18 -20.86
C THR A 128 27.55 28.32 -19.86
N HIS A 129 26.37 28.39 -19.23
CA HIS A 129 26.01 29.47 -18.31
C HIS A 129 26.13 29.05 -16.83
N LYS A 130 26.77 27.91 -16.53
CA LYS A 130 26.87 27.37 -15.17
C LYS A 130 27.62 28.31 -14.21
N ASN A 131 28.64 29.00 -14.72
CA ASN A 131 29.51 29.87 -13.93
C ASN A 131 29.17 31.36 -14.08
N TRP A 132 28.01 31.68 -14.67
CA TRP A 132 27.60 33.07 -14.84
C TRP A 132 27.30 33.74 -13.50
N THR A 133 27.78 34.97 -13.36
CA THR A 133 27.57 35.78 -12.18
C THR A 133 26.22 36.50 -12.25
N VAL A 134 25.80 37.12 -11.13
CA VAL A 134 24.56 37.89 -11.09
C VAL A 134 24.58 39.05 -12.09
N ASP A 135 25.73 39.69 -12.28
CA ASP A 135 25.88 40.81 -13.22
C ASP A 135 25.79 40.36 -14.68
N ASP A 136 26.22 39.13 -15.00
CA ASP A 136 26.02 38.54 -16.33
C ASP A 136 24.53 38.32 -16.62
N TRP A 137 23.77 37.82 -15.63
CA TRP A 137 22.32 37.60 -15.77
C TRP A 137 21.52 38.90 -15.91
N LYS A 138 21.96 40.01 -15.29
CA LYS A 138 21.33 41.33 -15.43
C LYS A 138 21.33 41.83 -16.88
N ARG A 139 22.24 41.33 -17.72
CA ARG A 139 22.33 41.70 -19.14
C ARG A 139 21.34 40.93 -20.02
N VAL A 140 20.66 39.92 -19.47
CA VAL A 140 19.70 39.10 -20.21
C VAL A 140 18.29 39.61 -20.00
N ILE A 141 17.63 39.97 -21.10
CA ILE A 141 16.19 40.27 -21.11
C ILE A 141 15.44 39.01 -21.50
N TRP A 142 14.50 38.59 -20.65
CA TRP A 142 13.64 37.45 -20.91
C TRP A 142 12.26 37.94 -21.37
N SER A 143 11.78 37.39 -22.48
CA SER A 143 10.38 37.49 -22.89
C SER A 143 9.80 36.09 -22.99
N ASP A 144 8.55 35.95 -22.57
CA ASP A 144 7.76 34.73 -22.74
C ASP A 144 6.30 35.12 -22.98
N GLU A 145 5.56 34.25 -23.66
CA GLU A 145 4.14 34.41 -23.92
C GLU A 145 3.33 33.45 -23.04
N THR A 146 2.28 33.97 -22.40
CA THR A 146 1.38 33.13 -21.59
C THR A 146 -0.01 33.08 -22.18
N LYS A 147 -0.61 31.89 -22.15
CA LYS A 147 -1.99 31.67 -22.60
C LYS A 147 -2.96 31.99 -21.47
N VAL A 148 -3.85 32.96 -21.67
CA VAL A 148 -4.94 33.28 -20.75
C VAL A 148 -6.25 32.71 -21.29
N ASN A 149 -6.78 31.65 -20.65
CA ASN A 149 -8.04 31.04 -21.04
C ASN A 149 -9.23 31.84 -20.47
N ARG A 150 -10.13 32.34 -21.33
CA ARG A 150 -11.39 33.03 -20.92
C ARG A 150 -12.51 32.06 -20.55
N TYR A 151 -12.52 30.87 -21.16
CA TYR A 151 -13.49 29.80 -20.89
C TYR A 151 -12.79 28.44 -20.96
N GLN A 152 -13.28 27.46 -20.19
CA GLN A 152 -12.80 26.07 -20.08
C GLN A 152 -11.42 25.86 -19.41
N SER A 153 -11.19 24.64 -18.93
CA SER A 153 -9.92 24.22 -18.30
C SER A 153 -9.21 23.20 -19.18
N ASP A 154 -7.88 23.17 -19.16
CA ASP A 154 -7.09 22.29 -20.03
C ASP A 154 -7.21 20.78 -19.68
N GLY A 155 -8.03 20.39 -18.69
CA GLY A 155 -8.24 18.99 -18.28
C GLY A 155 -7.12 18.36 -17.44
N LYS A 156 -7.42 17.25 -16.74
CA LYS A 156 -6.49 16.49 -15.88
C LYS A 156 -6.40 15.02 -16.31
N ARG A 157 -5.21 14.42 -16.23
CA ARG A 157 -5.00 12.98 -16.45
C ARG A 157 -4.62 12.30 -15.13
N ILE A 158 -5.12 11.10 -14.90
CA ILE A 158 -4.83 10.29 -13.70
C ILE A 158 -3.85 9.18 -14.08
N LEU A 159 -2.90 8.89 -13.20
CA LEU A 159 -1.99 7.75 -13.23
C LEU A 159 -2.06 7.00 -11.89
N LEU A 160 -1.51 5.81 -11.84
CA LEU A 160 -1.26 5.11 -10.58
C LEU A 160 0.18 5.42 -10.14
N ALA A 161 0.36 5.71 -8.87
CA ALA A 161 1.65 6.00 -8.25
C ALA A 161 1.69 5.40 -6.85
N TYR A 162 2.88 5.06 -6.36
CA TYR A 162 3.02 4.67 -4.96
C TYR A 162 2.62 5.84 -4.07
N GLY A 163 1.68 5.59 -3.15
CA GLY A 163 1.35 6.54 -2.12
C GLY A 163 2.57 6.75 -1.23
N SER A 164 3.03 8.00 -1.11
CA SER A 164 3.85 8.39 0.03
C SER A 164 2.99 8.15 1.26
N ALA A 165 3.31 7.11 2.03
CA ALA A 165 2.70 6.89 3.33
C ALA A 165 2.83 8.20 4.11
N SER A 166 1.71 8.91 4.30
CA SER A 166 1.60 9.80 5.44
C SER A 166 1.82 8.87 6.63
N LYS A 167 3.04 8.90 7.18
CA LYS A 167 3.27 8.42 8.53
C LYS A 167 2.30 9.24 9.37
N SER A 168 1.15 8.66 9.72
CA SER A 168 0.46 9.01 10.95
C SER A 168 1.43 8.63 12.06
N THR A 169 2.38 9.51 12.33
CA THR A 169 2.98 9.62 13.65
C THR A 169 1.84 10.04 14.57
N MET A 170 1.61 9.17 15.58
CA MET A 170 0.81 9.44 16.77
C MET A 170 1.21 10.78 17.40
#